data_AF-A0A1G1VB13-F1
#
_entry.id   AF-A0A1G1VB13-F1
#
_cell.length_a   1.000
_cell.length_b   1.000
_cell.length_c   1.000
_cell.angle_alpha   90.00
_cell.angle_beta   90.00
_cell.angle_gamma   90.00
#
_symmetry.space_group_name_H-M   'P 1'
#
loop_
_entity.id
_entity.type
_entity.pdbx_description
1 polymer ?
#
loop_
_entity_poly.entity_id
_entity_poly.type
_entity_poly.pdbx_seq_one_letter_code
_entity_poly.pdbx_strand_id
1 'polypeptide(L)'
;MSLGQTLGFFLLETFGIVIGRSGNGEAIAANKVKGIRAAVCMNVEMAKKAREHNDANVLSLGADYVSESEARDIIKTFLETPFSEEERHKRRLEKIVKLEANNL
;
A
#
# COMPACT_ATOMS: atom_id res chain seq x y z
N MET A 1 -28.99 10.51 21.42
CA MET A 1 -28.37 11.48 20.49
C MET A 1 -27.13 12.03 21.17
N SER A 2 -25.96 11.43 20.91
CA SER A 2 -24.69 11.96 21.41
C SER A 2 -24.08 12.91 20.38
N LEU A 3 -23.56 14.01 20.91
CA LEU A 3 -23.09 15.20 20.23
C LEU A 3 -21.72 14.99 19.55
N GLY A 4 -21.65 14.09 18.55
CA GLY A 4 -20.38 13.69 17.91
C GLY A 4 -20.38 13.61 16.38
N GLN A 5 -21.43 14.08 15.69
CA GLN A 5 -21.63 13.86 14.25
C GLN A 5 -21.34 15.07 13.34
N THR A 6 -20.57 16.08 13.75
CA THR A 6 -20.51 17.35 12.96
C THR A 6 -19.13 17.90 12.64
N LEU A 7 -18.11 17.04 12.51
CA LEU A 7 -16.98 17.36 11.64
C LEU A 7 -16.24 16.08 11.27
N GLY A 8 -16.78 15.34 10.31
CA GLY A 8 -16.05 14.28 9.65
C GLY A 8 -14.85 14.90 8.93
N PHE A 9 -13.71 14.94 9.60
CA PHE A 9 -12.42 15.02 8.93
C PHE A 9 -12.35 13.73 8.09
N PHE A 10 -12.85 13.79 6.85
CA PHE A 10 -12.51 12.80 5.84
C PHE A 10 -11.01 12.95 5.63
N LEU A 11 -10.21 12.25 6.43
CA LEU A 11 -8.82 11.99 6.11
C LEU A 11 -8.87 11.19 4.82
N LEU A 12 -8.82 11.87 3.68
CA LEU A 12 -8.65 11.24 2.39
C LEU A 12 -7.27 10.59 2.44
N GLU A 13 -7.24 9.27 2.63
CA GLU A 13 -6.02 8.51 2.47
C GLU A 13 -5.51 8.73 1.04
N THR A 14 -4.26 9.18 0.93
CA THR A 14 -3.61 9.40 -0.36
C THR A 14 -2.70 8.22 -0.64
N PHE A 15 -2.87 7.61 -1.81
CA PHE A 15 -2.06 6.49 -2.27
C PHE A 15 -1.12 6.91 -3.40
N GLY A 16 0.06 6.30 -3.46
CA GLY A 16 0.97 6.42 -4.60
C GLY A 16 0.85 5.26 -5.57
N ILE A 17 1.00 5.52 -6.87
CA ILE A 17 1.13 4.50 -7.90
C ILE A 17 2.39 4.81 -8.70
N VAL A 18 3.30 3.84 -8.79
CA VAL A 18 4.53 3.92 -9.59
C VAL A 18 4.54 2.79 -10.60
N ILE A 19 5.01 3.07 -11.81
CA ILE A 19 4.99 2.14 -12.93
C ILE A 19 6.39 2.10 -13.54
N GLY A 20 6.94 0.89 -13.64
CA GLY A 20 8.21 0.62 -14.31
C GLY A 20 8.11 -0.66 -15.12
N ARG A 21 9.22 -1.07 -15.75
CA ARG A 21 9.25 -2.34 -16.49
C ARG A 21 8.95 -3.54 -15.59
N SER A 22 9.68 -3.67 -14.48
CA SER A 22 9.46 -4.75 -13.51
C SER A 22 8.78 -4.31 -12.22
N GLY A 23 8.70 -3.00 -11.95
CA GLY A 23 8.20 -2.43 -10.70
C GLY A 23 9.17 -2.56 -9.52
N ASN A 24 10.25 -3.35 -9.64
CA ASN A 24 11.17 -3.57 -8.53
C ASN A 24 12.00 -2.34 -8.21
N GLY A 25 12.53 -1.65 -9.23
CA GLY A 25 13.37 -0.47 -9.03
C GLY A 25 12.61 0.65 -8.32
N GLU A 26 11.38 0.90 -8.77
CA GLU A 26 10.49 1.89 -8.22
C GLU A 26 10.11 1.56 -6.77
N ALA A 27 9.79 0.29 -6.49
CA ALA A 27 9.49 -0.15 -5.13
C ALA A 27 10.71 -0.07 -4.19
N ILE A 28 11.89 -0.47 -4.65
CA ILE A 28 13.13 -0.40 -3.87
C ILE A 28 13.44 1.06 -3.52
N ALA A 29 13.35 1.97 -4.49
CA ALA A 29 13.60 3.39 -4.29
C ALA A 29 12.55 4.02 -3.36
N ALA A 30 11.25 3.77 -3.60
CA ALA A 30 10.16 4.34 -2.80
C ALA A 30 10.26 3.92 -1.32
N ASN A 31 10.57 2.66 -1.03
CA ASN A 31 10.74 2.15 0.34
C ASN A 31 11.96 2.73 1.08
N LYS A 32 12.82 3.54 0.46
CA LYS A 32 13.86 4.30 1.17
C LYS A 32 13.34 5.56 1.83
N VAL A 33 12.15 6.02 1.46
CA VAL A 33 11.51 7.18 2.07
C VAL A 33 10.77 6.71 3.33
N LYS A 34 11.07 7.34 4.47
CA LYS A 34 10.46 7.02 5.76
C LYS A 34 8.93 7.05 5.67
N GLY A 35 8.26 6.01 6.20
CA GLY A 35 6.81 5.87 6.18
C GLY A 35 6.20 5.36 4.87
N ILE A 36 7.00 5.20 3.80
CA ILE A 36 6.54 4.58 2.55
C ILE A 36 6.63 3.07 2.64
N ARG A 37 5.54 2.41 2.25
CA ARG A 37 5.41 0.97 2.12
C ARG A 37 4.95 0.66 0.71
N ALA A 38 5.92 0.56 -0.19
CA ALA A 38 5.69 0.24 -1.59
C ALA A 38 5.70 -1.28 -1.82
N ALA A 39 4.65 -1.80 -2.46
CA ALA A 39 4.53 -3.21 -2.81
C ALA A 39 4.51 -3.40 -4.33
N VAL A 40 5.36 -4.30 -4.84
CA VAL A 40 5.26 -4.75 -6.24
C VAL A 40 4.07 -5.70 -6.35
N CYS A 41 3.13 -5.42 -7.25
CA CYS A 41 1.97 -6.29 -7.49
C CYS A 41 1.81 -6.56 -8.98
N MET A 42 1.62 -7.82 -9.34
CA MET A 42 1.45 -8.27 -10.73
C MET A 42 0.12 -9.00 -10.94
N ASN A 43 -0.73 -9.06 -9.91
CA ASN A 43 -2.09 -9.57 -9.99
C ASN A 43 -2.94 -9.00 -8.83
N VAL A 44 -4.25 -9.18 -8.93
CA VAL A 44 -5.27 -8.68 -7.99
C VAL A 44 -5.02 -9.18 -6.57
N GLU A 45 -4.65 -10.46 -6.41
CA GLU A 45 -4.42 -11.06 -5.09
C GLU A 45 -3.21 -10.45 -4.38
N MET A 46 -2.14 -10.12 -5.12
CA MET A 46 -1.00 -9.38 -4.57
C MET A 46 -1.40 -7.99 -4.11
N ALA A 47 -2.20 -7.27 -4.91
CA ALA A 47 -2.69 -5.94 -4.57
C ALA A 47 -3.55 -5.96 -3.29
N LYS A 48 -4.45 -6.94 -3.20
CA LYS A 48 -5.30 -7.18 -2.04
C LYS A 48 -4.45 -7.45 -0.80
N LYS A 49 -3.53 -8.41 -0.85
CA LYS A 49 -2.64 -8.73 0.29
C LYS A 49 -1.71 -7.58 0.65
N ALA A 50 -1.26 -6.78 -0.32
CA ALA A 50 -0.44 -5.61 -0.06
C ALA A 50 -1.17 -4.62 0.86
N ARG A 51 -2.46 -4.39 0.63
CA ARG A 51 -3.30 -3.59 1.52
C ARG A 51 -3.64 -4.32 2.81
N GLU A 52 -4.27 -5.49 2.72
CA GLU A 52 -4.79 -6.22 3.89
C GLU A 52 -3.71 -6.54 4.92
N HIS A 53 -2.52 -6.97 4.48
CA HIS A 53 -1.50 -7.51 5.37
C HIS A 53 -0.39 -6.53 5.71
N ASN A 54 -0.06 -5.62 4.78
CA ASN A 54 1.12 -4.75 4.91
C ASN A 54 0.76 -3.28 5.03
N ASP A 55 -0.53 -2.93 4.92
CA ASP A 55 -1.01 -1.56 4.83
C ASP A 55 -0.16 -0.73 3.85
N ALA A 56 0.12 -1.31 2.66
CA ALA A 56 0.94 -0.65 1.67
C ALA A 56 0.27 0.65 1.21
N ASN A 57 1.01 1.77 1.20
CA ASN A 57 0.51 3.07 0.77
C ASN A 57 1.03 3.48 -0.62
N VAL A 58 1.89 2.67 -1.22
CA VAL A 58 2.33 2.80 -2.60
C VAL A 58 2.20 1.46 -3.32
N LEU A 59 1.56 1.47 -4.49
CA LEU A 59 1.52 0.35 -5.43
C LEU A 59 2.63 0.53 -6.47
N SER A 60 3.43 -0.52 -6.67
CA SER A 60 4.39 -0.58 -7.79
C SER A 60 3.96 -1.64 -8.81
N LEU A 61 3.83 -1.23 -10.06
CA LEU A 61 3.43 -2.10 -11.17
C LEU A 61 4.62 -2.39 -12.10
N GLY A 62 4.77 -3.67 -12.46
CA GLY A 62 5.67 -4.12 -13.51
C GLY A 62 4.94 -4.22 -14.85
N ALA A 63 5.07 -3.19 -15.69
CA ALA A 63 4.40 -3.06 -16.98
C ALA A 63 4.74 -4.18 -17.98
N ASP A 64 5.89 -4.83 -17.86
CA ASP A 64 6.27 -5.98 -18.72
C ASP A 64 5.45 -7.26 -18.36
N TYR A 65 4.76 -7.28 -17.22
CA TYR A 65 4.13 -8.48 -16.66
C TYR A 65 2.60 -8.43 -16.57
N VAL A 66 1.98 -7.30 -16.92
CA VAL A 66 0.53 -7.11 -16.83
C VAL A 66 -0.01 -6.41 -18.07
N SER A 67 -1.18 -6.84 -18.54
CA SER A 67 -1.96 -6.09 -19.51
C SER A 67 -2.55 -4.82 -18.89
N GLU A 68 -3.02 -3.88 -19.73
CA GLU A 68 -3.69 -2.67 -19.25
C GLU A 68 -4.96 -2.98 -18.44
N SER A 69 -5.74 -3.97 -18.86
CA SER A 69 -6.93 -4.42 -18.12
C SER A 69 -6.58 -4.98 -16.75
N GLU A 70 -5.55 -5.82 -16.67
CA GLU A 70 -5.09 -6.36 -15.39
C GLU A 70 -4.54 -5.24 -14.49
N ALA A 71 -3.78 -4.29 -15.05
CA ALA A 71 -3.28 -3.14 -14.31
C ALA A 71 -4.42 -2.32 -13.69
N ARG A 72 -5.52 -2.08 -14.42
CA ARG A 72 -6.71 -1.39 -13.90
C ARG A 72 -7.35 -2.14 -12.74
N ASP A 73 -7.49 -3.46 -12.85
CA ASP A 73 -8.06 -4.29 -11.79
C ASP A 73 -7.16 -4.35 -10.55
N ILE A 74 -5.84 -4.42 -10.74
CA ILE A 74 -4.84 -4.37 -9.67
C ILE A 74 -4.92 -3.03 -8.93
N ILE A 75 -4.92 -1.91 -9.67
CA ILE A 75 -5.00 -0.56 -9.10
C ILE A 75 -6.31 -0.39 -8.33
N LYS A 76 -7.44 -0.76 -8.94
CA LYS A 76 -8.74 -0.66 -8.28
C LYS A 76 -8.76 -1.46 -6.97
N THR A 77 -8.29 -2.71 -7.02
CA THR A 77 -8.22 -3.57 -5.83
C THR A 77 -7.35 -2.93 -4.75
N PHE A 78 -6.19 -2.38 -5.10
CA PHE A 78 -5.31 -1.71 -4.14
C PHE A 78 -5.97 -0.48 -3.50
N LEU A 79 -6.72 0.32 -4.27
CA LEU A 79 -7.39 1.51 -3.75
C LEU A 79 -8.61 1.19 -2.88
N GLU A 80 -9.33 0.12 -3.18
CA GLU A 80 -10.59 -0.24 -2.50
C GLU A 80 -10.38 -1.19 -1.31
N THR A 81 -9.26 -1.91 -1.24
CA THR A 81 -9.02 -2.89 -0.19
C THR A 81 -8.56 -2.19 1.10
N PRO A 82 -9.29 -2.34 2.22
CA PRO A 82 -8.88 -1.78 3.50
C PRO A 82 -7.75 -2.62 4.13
N PHE A 83 -6.98 -2.01 5.02
CA PHE A 83 -6.11 -2.75 5.92
C PHE A 83 -6.96 -3.64 6.85
N SER A 84 -6.54 -4.90 7.04
CA SER A 84 -7.36 -5.88 7.78
C SER A 84 -7.39 -5.67 9.30
N GLU A 85 -6.54 -4.79 9.84
CA GLU A 85 -6.43 -4.50 11.28
C GLU A 85 -6.12 -5.72 12.17
N GLU A 86 -5.82 -6.89 11.59
CA GLU A 86 -5.53 -8.11 12.35
C GLU A 86 -4.24 -7.96 13.16
N GLU A 87 -4.24 -8.47 14.39
CA GLU A 87 -3.13 -8.33 15.34
C GLU A 87 -1.78 -8.79 14.76
N ARG A 88 -1.77 -9.90 14.00
CA ARG A 88 -0.55 -10.39 13.36
C ARG A 88 0.04 -9.41 12.33
N HIS A 89 -0.79 -8.62 11.66
CA HIS A 89 -0.40 -7.65 10.65
C HIS A 89 0.07 -6.36 11.31
N LYS A 90 -0.66 -5.84 12.31
CA LYS A 90 -0.23 -4.69 13.13
C LYS A 90 1.14 -4.92 13.75
N ARG A 91 1.35 -6.07 14.37
CA ARG A 91 2.64 -6.44 14.96
C ARG A 91 3.79 -6.47 13.94
N ARG A 92 3.53 -6.86 12.69
CA ARG A 92 4.56 -6.82 11.63
C ARG A 92 4.83 -5.39 11.17
N LEU A 93 3.78 -4.59 11.00
CA LEU A 93 3.88 -3.18 10.65
C LEU A 93 4.69 -2.40 11.71
N GLU A 94 4.44 -2.62 12.99
CA GLU A 94 5.23 -2.02 14.08
C GLU A 94 6.71 -2.38 14.03
N LYS A 95 7.05 -3.61 13.61
CA LYS A 95 8.46 -4.00 13.43
C LYS A 95 9.10 -3.22 12.28
N ILE A 96 8.38 -3.00 11.18
CA ILE A 96 8.84 -2.18 10.06
C ILE A 96 9.08 -0.74 10.53
N VAL A 97 8.11 -0.14 11.24
CA VAL A 97 8.24 1.22 11.80
C VAL A 97 9.44 1.34 12.74
N LYS A 98 9.69 0.33 13.58
CA LYS A 98 10.88 0.30 14.46
C LYS A 98 12.18 0.21 13.66
N LEU A 99 12.22 -0.58 12.59
CA LEU A 99 13.40 -0.67 11.71
C LEU A 99 13.67 0.67 11.01
N GLU A 100 12.63 1.36 10.56
CA GLU A 100 12.75 2.70 9.97
C GLU A 100 13.27 3.74 10.97
N ALA A 101 12.85 3.66 12.23
CA ALA A 101 13.27 4.58 13.28
C ALA A 101 14.74 4.39 13.71
N ASN A 102 15.26 3.16 13.61
CA ASN A 102 16.62 2.81 14.05
C ASN A 102 17.71 3.00 12.97
N ASN A 103 17.34 3.32 11.73
CA ASN A 103 18.26 3.50 10.60
C ASN A 103 18.68 4.97 10.37
N LEU A 104 18.55 5.84 11.38
CA LEU A 104 19.05 7.22 11.42
C LEU A 104 19.65 7.54 12.80
#